data_AF-A0A4Y2E5Z8-F1
#
_entry.id   AF-A0A4Y2E5Z8-F1
#
_cell.length_a   1.000
_cell.length_b   1.000
_cell.length_c   1.000
_cell.angle_alpha   90.00
_cell.angle_beta   90.00
_cell.angle_gamma   90.00
#
_symmetry.space_group_name_H-M   'P 1'
#
loop_
_entity.id
_entity.type
_entity.pdbx_description
1 polymer ?
#
loop_
_entity_poly.entity_id
_entity_poly.type
_entity_poly.pdbx_seq_one_letter_code
_entity_poly.pdbx_strand_id
1 'polypeptide(L)'
;MECISYRFAVLERSNLIETSEIELPKFVQTLVENYNELPADGIRTEIPRLRRFLKAAKVPKEESLGLTSSKFLEFVVEYELFDSVPTLTLELRFFLTLYVSVASCERSFSKLKLIKNYLRSTMNQSRLSSLAILPIENSVTEGIDSDDAISKFAEQKVRKTRF
;
A
#
# COMPACT_ATOMS: atom_id res chain seq x y z
N MET A 1 -4.40 16.68 -6.90
CA MET A 1 -4.45 15.27 -6.48
C MET A 1 -4.28 15.32 -4.97
N GLU A 2 -5.36 15.19 -4.21
CA GLU A 2 -5.27 15.20 -2.74
C GLU A 2 -4.40 14.04 -2.30
N CYS A 3 -3.50 14.28 -1.35
CA CYS A 3 -2.65 13.23 -0.80
C CYS A 3 -3.54 12.20 -0.10
N ILE A 4 -3.37 10.91 -0.43
CA ILE A 4 -4.13 9.80 0.18
C ILE A 4 -4.03 9.82 1.71
N SER A 5 -2.95 10.37 2.27
CA SER A 5 -2.78 10.62 3.71
C SER A 5 -3.94 11.39 4.32
N TYR A 6 -4.47 12.40 3.62
CA TYR A 6 -5.56 13.23 4.13
C TYR A 6 -6.87 12.45 4.27
N ARG A 7 -7.10 11.44 3.43
CA ARG A 7 -8.31 10.59 3.48
C ARG A 7 -8.30 9.60 4.65
N PHE A 8 -7.12 9.30 5.16
CA PHE A 8 -6.91 8.36 6.27
C PHE A 8 -6.31 9.05 7.50
N ALA A 9 -6.55 10.36 7.65
CA ALA A 9 -6.02 11.15 8.75
C ALA A 9 -6.33 10.53 10.13
N VAL A 10 -7.49 9.86 10.31
CA VAL A 10 -7.83 9.10 11.53
C VAL A 10 -6.73 8.13 11.96
N LEU A 11 -6.15 7.43 10.99
CA LEU A 11 -5.17 6.36 11.19
C LEU A 11 -3.74 6.90 11.29
N GLU A 12 -3.56 8.22 11.14
CA GLU A 12 -2.28 8.84 11.42
C GLU A 12 -1.99 8.77 12.92
N ARG A 13 -0.76 8.37 13.24
CA ARG A 13 -0.22 8.19 14.59
C ARG A 13 -0.44 9.37 15.54
N SER A 14 -0.31 10.60 15.07
CA SER A 14 -0.63 11.82 15.84
C SER A 14 -2.10 11.83 16.22
N ASN A 15 -2.96 11.37 15.32
CA ASN A 15 -4.39 11.42 15.53
C ASN A 15 -4.92 10.28 16.43
N LEU A 16 -4.31 9.10 16.32
CA LEU A 16 -4.60 7.98 17.22
C LEU A 16 -4.28 8.31 18.68
N ILE A 17 -3.20 9.04 18.94
CA ILE A 17 -2.68 9.28 20.29
C ILE A 17 -3.15 10.63 20.87
N GLU A 18 -3.15 11.70 20.07
CA GLU A 18 -3.27 13.08 20.55
C GLU A 18 -4.56 13.79 20.13
N THR A 19 -5.35 13.26 19.18
CA THR A 19 -6.57 13.95 18.71
C THR A 19 -7.55 14.20 19.84
N SER A 20 -8.04 15.43 19.92
CA SER A 20 -9.11 15.81 20.84
C SER A 20 -10.39 15.02 20.57
N GLU A 21 -11.17 14.70 21.61
CA GLU A 21 -12.45 13.98 21.43
C GLU A 21 -13.45 14.69 20.51
N ILE A 22 -13.21 15.98 20.21
CA ILE A 22 -14.03 16.85 19.35
C ILE A 22 -13.66 16.70 17.86
N GLU A 23 -12.40 16.38 17.56
CA GLU A 23 -11.88 16.24 16.20
C GLU A 23 -11.98 14.81 15.67
N LEU A 24 -11.95 13.82 16.56
CA LEU A 24 -12.05 12.41 16.18
C LEU A 24 -13.30 12.08 15.35
N PRO A 25 -14.51 12.57 15.70
CA PRO A 25 -15.70 12.31 14.89
C PRO A 25 -15.63 12.91 13.49
N LYS A 26 -14.93 14.03 13.31
CA LYS A 26 -14.76 14.68 12.00
C LYS A 26 -13.87 13.84 11.09
N PHE A 27 -12.75 13.36 11.61
CA PHE A 27 -11.86 12.50 10.82
C PHE A 27 -12.53 11.16 10.46
N VAL A 28 -13.28 10.56 11.40
CA VAL A 28 -14.03 9.34 11.14
C VAL A 28 -15.11 9.58 10.07
N GLN A 29 -15.78 10.73 10.11
CA GLN A 29 -16.75 11.11 9.09
C GLN A 29 -16.10 11.22 7.69
N THR A 30 -14.93 11.85 7.59
CA THR A 30 -14.17 11.93 6.34
C THR A 30 -13.77 10.55 5.81
N LEU A 31 -13.43 9.60 6.69
CA LEU A 31 -13.12 8.23 6.29
C LEU A 31 -14.34 7.53 5.68
N VAL A 32 -15.51 7.64 6.32
CA VAL A 32 -16.77 7.02 5.86
C VAL A 32 -17.23 7.60 4.53
N GLU A 33 -17.09 8.92 4.35
CA GLU A 33 -17.45 9.58 3.09
C GLU A 33 -16.62 9.09 1.91
N ASN A 34 -15.36 8.72 2.15
CA ASN A 34 -14.47 8.19 1.13
C ASN A 34 -14.61 6.65 0.97
N TYR A 35 -14.96 5.94 2.04
CA TYR A 35 -15.01 4.49 2.12
C TYR A 35 -16.21 4.03 2.97
N ASN A 36 -17.38 3.96 2.35
CA ASN A 36 -18.66 3.62 2.98
C ASN A 36 -18.75 2.18 3.54
N GLU A 37 -17.81 1.30 3.18
CA GLU A 37 -17.74 -0.08 3.67
C GLU A 37 -17.05 -0.21 5.03
N LEU A 38 -16.44 0.85 5.57
CA LEU A 38 -15.69 0.81 6.83
C LEU A 38 -16.59 1.12 8.04
N PRO A 39 -16.61 0.27 9.09
CA PRO A 39 -17.49 0.43 10.24
C PRO A 39 -17.00 1.52 11.22
N ALA A 40 -17.40 2.76 10.99
CA ALA A 40 -16.97 3.93 11.78
C ALA A 40 -17.26 3.88 13.29
N ASP A 41 -18.31 3.17 13.72
CA ASP A 41 -18.68 3.10 15.13
C ASP A 41 -17.63 2.35 15.96
N GLY A 42 -16.97 1.36 15.35
CA GLY A 42 -15.87 0.62 16.00
C GLY A 42 -14.73 1.55 16.37
N ILE A 43 -14.22 2.32 15.41
CA ILE A 43 -13.11 3.26 15.58
C ILE A 43 -13.33 4.21 16.75
N ARG A 44 -14.54 4.79 16.84
CA ARG A 44 -14.91 5.79 17.85
C ARG A 44 -14.78 5.25 19.27
N THR A 45 -15.04 3.95 19.46
CA THR A 45 -14.96 3.30 20.77
C THR A 45 -13.60 2.64 21.01
N GLU A 46 -12.94 2.18 19.97
CA GLU A 46 -11.64 1.49 20.03
C GLU A 46 -10.47 2.44 20.28
N ILE A 47 -10.46 3.64 19.71
CA ILE A 47 -9.38 4.62 19.93
C ILE A 47 -9.27 5.02 21.42
N PRO A 48 -10.36 5.37 22.14
CA PRO A 48 -10.29 5.60 23.58
C PRO A 48 -9.81 4.39 24.38
N ARG A 49 -10.19 3.17 23.98
CA ARG A 49 -9.73 1.92 24.62
C ARG A 49 -8.23 1.74 24.45
N LEU A 50 -7.73 1.91 23.23
CA LEU A 50 -6.30 1.89 22.91
C LEU A 50 -5.53 2.91 23.75
N ARG A 51 -6.02 4.15 23.85
CA ARG A 51 -5.39 5.20 24.67
C ARG A 51 -5.34 4.83 26.16
N ARG A 52 -6.38 4.19 26.68
CA ARG A 52 -6.40 3.67 28.06
C ARG A 52 -5.37 2.55 28.24
N PHE A 53 -5.29 1.63 27.28
CA PHE A 53 -4.32 0.55 27.31
C PHE A 53 -2.88 1.09 27.30
N LEU A 54 -2.55 2.02 26.39
CA LEU A 54 -1.22 2.62 26.31
C LEU A 54 -0.83 3.33 27.62
N LYS A 55 -1.78 4.03 28.26
CA LYS A 55 -1.55 4.65 29.58
C LYS A 55 -1.33 3.61 30.68
N ALA A 56 -2.07 2.50 30.68
CA ALA A 56 -1.96 1.44 31.68
C ALA A 56 -0.66 0.63 31.53
N ALA A 57 -0.24 0.35 30.30
CA ALA A 57 0.98 -0.37 29.96
C ALA A 57 2.26 0.47 30.17
N LYS A 58 2.13 1.76 30.52
CA LYS A 58 3.26 2.71 30.69
C LYS A 58 4.19 2.79 29.47
N VAL A 59 3.67 2.54 28.27
CA VAL A 59 4.44 2.66 27.03
C VAL A 59 4.88 4.13 26.89
N PRO A 60 6.18 4.43 26.75
CA PRO A 60 6.66 5.79 26.64
C PRO A 60 6.07 6.46 25.40
N LYS A 61 5.61 7.71 25.56
CA LYS A 61 4.97 8.48 24.48
C LYS A 61 5.86 8.56 23.23
N GLU A 62 7.17 8.66 23.42
CA GLU A 62 8.17 8.74 22.35
C GLU A 62 8.25 7.45 21.51
N GLU A 63 8.13 6.29 22.16
CA GLU A 63 8.06 4.99 21.47
C GLU A 63 6.74 4.87 20.71
N SER A 64 5.63 5.31 21.31
CA SER A 64 4.32 5.31 20.63
C SER A 64 4.23 6.28 19.44
N LEU A 65 4.95 7.41 19.48
CA LEU A 65 5.02 8.41 18.42
C LEU A 65 5.98 8.01 17.27
N GLY A 66 6.96 7.15 17.56
CA GLY A 66 7.92 6.61 16.58
C GLY A 66 7.42 5.40 15.79
N LEU A 67 6.23 4.85 16.12
CA LEU A 67 5.65 3.70 15.43
C LEU A 67 5.18 4.09 14.03
N THR A 68 5.78 3.50 13.01
CA THR A 68 5.20 3.45 11.65
C THR A 68 3.91 2.62 11.69
N SER A 69 2.94 2.86 10.78
CA SER A 69 1.70 2.08 10.70
C SER A 69 1.93 0.56 10.65
N SER A 70 3.05 0.10 10.07
CA SER A 70 3.50 -1.31 10.12
C SER A 70 3.85 -1.78 11.53
N LYS A 71 4.67 -1.01 12.26
CA LYS A 71 5.08 -1.33 13.63
C LYS A 71 3.89 -1.32 14.60
N PHE A 72 2.89 -0.48 14.33
CA PHE A 72 1.67 -0.49 15.12
C PHE A 72 0.88 -1.81 14.92
N LEU A 73 0.83 -2.37 13.71
CA LEU A 73 0.24 -3.70 13.51
C LEU A 73 1.06 -4.80 14.19
N GLU A 74 2.39 -4.71 14.18
CA GLU A 74 3.25 -5.63 14.93
C GLU A 74 2.94 -5.56 16.44
N PHE A 75 2.78 -4.36 16.98
CA PHE A 75 2.35 -4.13 18.37
C PHE A 75 0.97 -4.75 18.67
N VAL A 76 -0.02 -4.58 17.79
CA VAL A 76 -1.35 -5.19 17.99
C VAL A 76 -1.26 -6.71 18.08
N VAL A 77 -0.37 -7.33 17.30
CA VAL A 77 -0.14 -8.77 17.32
C VAL A 77 0.61 -9.20 18.58
N GLU A 78 1.65 -8.48 18.98
CA GLU A 78 2.47 -8.80 20.16
C GLU A 78 1.68 -8.76 21.47
N TYR A 79 0.75 -7.81 21.61
CA TYR A 79 -0.07 -7.64 22.81
C TYR A 79 -1.45 -8.29 22.72
N GLU A 80 -1.70 -9.11 21.70
CA GLU A 80 -2.98 -9.80 21.45
C GLU A 80 -4.20 -8.86 21.48
N LEU A 81 -4.01 -7.61 21.02
CA LEU A 81 -5.02 -6.55 21.07
C LEU A 81 -6.11 -6.73 20.00
N PHE A 82 -6.03 -7.78 19.17
CA PHE A 82 -6.93 -8.01 18.05
C PHE A 82 -8.41 -8.02 18.47
N ASP A 83 -8.73 -8.66 19.60
CA ASP A 83 -10.10 -8.72 20.12
C ASP A 83 -10.56 -7.39 20.74
N SER A 84 -9.61 -6.55 21.14
CA SER A 84 -9.89 -5.26 21.79
C SER A 84 -10.11 -4.12 20.81
N VAL A 85 -9.43 -4.18 19.64
CA VAL A 85 -9.45 -3.17 18.57
C VAL A 85 -9.59 -3.79 17.16
N PRO A 86 -10.63 -4.62 16.91
CA PRO A 86 -10.78 -5.33 15.65
C PRO A 86 -10.99 -4.41 14.44
N THR A 87 -11.80 -3.35 14.59
CA THR A 87 -12.08 -2.41 13.49
C THR A 87 -10.84 -1.62 13.10
N LEU A 88 -10.12 -1.09 14.09
CA LEU A 88 -8.89 -0.33 13.89
C LEU A 88 -7.81 -1.19 13.21
N THR A 89 -7.73 -2.47 13.57
CA THR A 89 -6.80 -3.41 12.93
C THR A 89 -7.13 -3.64 11.47
N LEU A 90 -8.41 -3.82 11.14
CA LEU A 90 -8.87 -3.98 9.76
C LEU A 90 -8.56 -2.74 8.92
N GLU A 91 -8.83 -1.55 9.47
CA GLU A 91 -8.58 -0.29 8.80
C GLU A 91 -7.10 -0.03 8.56
N LEU A 92 -6.24 -0.34 9.53
CA LEU A 92 -4.80 -0.22 9.37
C LEU A 92 -4.25 -1.18 8.31
N ARG A 93 -4.78 -2.40 8.23
CA ARG A 93 -4.44 -3.35 7.16
C ARG A 93 -4.89 -2.84 5.79
N PHE A 94 -6.10 -2.30 5.71
CA PHE A 94 -6.63 -1.71 4.49
C PHE A 94 -5.77 -0.52 4.03
N PHE A 95 -5.46 0.39 4.95
CA PHE A 95 -4.57 1.53 4.72
C PHE A 95 -3.21 1.08 4.16
N LEU A 96 -2.53 0.14 4.81
CA LEU A 96 -1.22 -0.34 4.33
C LEU A 96 -1.32 -1.00 2.96
N THR A 97 -2.36 -1.82 2.71
CA THR A 97 -2.56 -2.49 1.43
C THR A 97 -2.78 -1.47 0.30
N LEU A 98 -3.55 -0.42 0.57
CA LEU A 98 -3.75 0.68 -0.38
C LEU A 98 -2.45 1.42 -0.66
N TYR A 99 -1.66 1.75 0.36
CA TYR A 99 -0.38 2.44 0.18
C TYR A 99 0.59 1.62 -0.66
N VAL A 100 0.70 0.32 -0.39
CA VAL A 100 1.55 -0.59 -1.16
C VAL A 100 1.06 -0.67 -2.61
N SER A 101 -0.24 -0.77 -2.83
CA SER A 101 -0.84 -0.82 -4.17
C SER A 101 -0.60 0.47 -4.95
N VAL A 102 -0.78 1.62 -4.32
CA VAL A 102 -0.54 2.94 -4.94
C VAL A 102 0.94 3.10 -5.27
N ALA A 103 1.84 2.81 -4.35
CA ALA A 103 3.27 2.88 -4.58
C ALA A 103 3.71 1.93 -5.72
N SER A 104 3.13 0.73 -5.79
CA SER A 104 3.37 -0.22 -6.89
C SER A 104 2.88 0.31 -8.23
N CYS A 105 1.68 0.89 -8.26
CA CYS A 105 1.13 1.56 -9.44
C CYS A 105 2.01 2.72 -9.89
N GLU A 106 2.42 3.62 -8.98
CA GLU A 106 3.30 4.75 -9.28
C GLU A 106 4.65 4.30 -9.84
N ARG A 107 5.26 3.26 -9.24
CA ARG A 107 6.50 2.65 -9.74
C ARG A 107 6.31 2.10 -11.15
N SER A 108 5.21 1.38 -11.39
CA SER A 108 4.88 0.78 -12.69
C SER A 108 4.63 1.85 -13.76
N PHE A 109 3.87 2.89 -13.43
CA PHE A 109 3.63 4.03 -14.32
C PHE A 109 4.90 4.83 -14.60
N SER A 110 5.81 4.95 -13.63
CA SER A 110 7.12 5.57 -13.83
C SER A 110 7.96 4.78 -14.86
N LYS A 111 8.01 3.45 -14.76
CA LYS A 111 8.65 2.59 -15.77
C LYS A 111 7.98 2.71 -17.14
N LEU A 112 6.65 2.68 -17.19
CA LEU A 112 5.89 2.89 -18.44
C LEU A 112 6.20 4.25 -19.08
N LYS A 113 6.31 5.31 -18.28
CA LYS A 113 6.67 6.65 -18.74
C LYS A 113 8.06 6.66 -19.37
N LEU A 114 9.04 5.96 -18.79
CA LEU A 114 10.38 5.80 -19.39
C LEU A 114 10.31 5.09 -20.75
N ILE A 115 9.57 3.98 -20.85
CA ILE A 115 9.41 3.23 -22.10
C ILE A 115 8.77 4.10 -23.20
N LYS A 116 7.71 4.85 -22.85
CA LYS A 116 6.99 5.72 -23.80
C LYS A 116 7.78 6.97 -24.21
N ASN A 117 8.41 7.67 -23.26
CA ASN A 117 9.12 8.91 -23.55
C ASN A 117 10.46 8.68 -24.24
N TYR A 118 11.21 7.63 -23.88
CA TYR A 118 12.53 7.38 -24.46
C TYR A 118 12.44 7.00 -25.94
N LEU A 119 11.44 6.20 -26.32
CA LEU A 119 11.31 5.68 -27.69
C LEU A 119 10.40 6.50 -28.61
N ARG A 120 9.74 7.57 -28.11
CA ARG A 120 8.79 8.43 -28.84
C ARG A 120 8.00 7.66 -29.92
N SER A 121 7.43 6.52 -29.53
CA SER A 121 6.96 5.50 -30.48
C SER A 121 5.44 5.50 -30.60
N THR A 122 4.95 5.44 -31.83
CA THR A 122 3.57 5.05 -32.20
C THR A 122 3.40 3.53 -32.03
N MET A 123 3.68 3.02 -30.83
CA MET A 123 3.65 1.59 -30.53
C MET A 123 2.24 1.14 -30.13
N ASN A 124 1.83 -0.02 -30.65
CA ASN A 124 0.56 -0.66 -30.28
C ASN A 124 0.54 -1.05 -28.79
N GLN A 125 -0.63 -0.94 -28.15
CA GLN A 125 -0.86 -1.23 -26.74
C GLN A 125 -0.44 -2.66 -26.36
N SER A 126 -0.65 -3.64 -27.24
CA SER A 126 -0.23 -5.04 -27.00
C SER A 126 1.28 -5.15 -26.80
N ARG A 127 2.06 -4.58 -27.72
CA ARG A 127 3.52 -4.57 -27.65
C ARG A 127 4.02 -3.78 -26.44
N LEU A 128 3.40 -2.63 -26.13
CA LEU A 128 3.73 -1.83 -24.94
C LEU A 128 3.54 -2.65 -23.66
N SER A 129 2.39 -3.32 -23.52
CA SER A 129 2.09 -4.12 -22.34
C SER A 129 3.10 -5.25 -22.18
N SER A 130 3.46 -5.95 -23.26
CA SER A 130 4.46 -7.02 -23.19
C SER A 130 5.85 -6.50 -22.79
N LEU A 131 6.27 -5.35 -23.32
CA LEU A 131 7.56 -4.73 -22.96
C LEU A 131 7.58 -4.17 -21.54
N ALA A 132 6.45 -3.70 -21.03
CA ALA A 132 6.36 -3.10 -19.70
C ALA A 132 6.51 -4.11 -18.57
N ILE A 133 6.13 -5.38 -18.79
CA ILE A 133 6.22 -6.44 -17.78
C ILE A 133 7.66 -6.63 -17.30
N LEU A 134 8.64 -6.63 -18.22
CA LEU A 134 10.06 -6.85 -17.88
C LEU A 134 10.62 -5.83 -16.86
N PRO A 135 10.53 -4.50 -17.08
CA PRO A 135 11.04 -3.53 -16.12
C PRO A 135 10.14 -3.31 -14.89
N ILE A 136 8.86 -3.70 -14.93
CA ILE A 136 7.97 -3.71 -13.76
C ILE A 136 8.39 -4.86 -12.83
N GLU A 137 8.52 -6.06 -13.38
CA GLU A 137 8.93 -7.28 -12.70
C GLU A 137 10.45 -7.51 -12.82
N ASN A 138 11.23 -6.44 -12.63
CA ASN A 138 12.67 -6.49 -12.83
C ASN A 138 13.36 -7.52 -11.91
N SER A 139 12.88 -7.69 -10.68
CA SER A 139 13.41 -8.69 -9.74
C SER A 139 13.26 -10.12 -10.23
N VAL A 140 12.21 -10.42 -11.01
CA VAL A 140 12.03 -11.73 -11.63
C VAL A 140 12.86 -11.83 -12.91
N THR A 141 12.90 -10.74 -13.67
CA THR A 141 13.62 -10.65 -14.95
C THR A 141 15.14 -10.80 -14.78
N GLU A 142 15.71 -10.33 -13.67
CA GLU A 142 17.14 -10.53 -13.34
C GLU A 142 17.52 -12.01 -13.20
N GLY A 143 16.56 -12.89 -12.90
CA GLY A 143 16.77 -14.34 -12.87
C GLY A 143 16.65 -15.03 -14.23
N ILE A 144 16.33 -14.30 -15.30
CA ILE A 144 16.16 -14.85 -16.65
C ILE A 144 17.45 -14.65 -17.44
N ASP A 145 17.99 -15.74 -17.98
CA ASP A 145 19.10 -15.67 -18.93
C ASP A 145 18.62 -15.10 -20.27
N SER A 146 19.11 -13.91 -20.61
CA SER A 146 18.77 -13.23 -21.86
C SER A 146 19.29 -13.99 -23.07
N ASP A 147 20.44 -14.66 -22.97
CA ASP A 147 21.04 -15.39 -24.09
C ASP A 147 20.26 -16.68 -24.38
N ASP A 148 19.82 -17.39 -23.34
CA ASP A 148 18.88 -18.52 -23.48
C ASP A 148 17.55 -18.08 -24.09
N ALA A 149 16.99 -16.95 -23.66
CA ALA A 149 15.75 -16.42 -24.24
C ALA A 149 15.91 -16.07 -25.73
N ILE A 150 17.03 -15.44 -26.12
CA ILE A 150 17.33 -15.09 -27.51
C ILE A 150 17.50 -16.35 -28.37
N SER A 151 18.24 -17.34 -27.87
CA SER A 151 18.47 -18.59 -28.61
C SER A 151 17.16 -19.36 -28.85
N LYS A 152 16.32 -19.51 -27.83
CA LYS A 152 14.97 -20.11 -27.97
C LYS A 152 14.08 -19.36 -28.96
N PHE A 153 14.12 -18.03 -28.93
CA PHE A 153 13.38 -17.21 -29.90
C PHE A 153 13.89 -17.45 -31.33
N ALA A 154 15.20 -17.51 -31.52
CA ALA A 154 15.81 -17.78 -32.82
C ALA A 154 15.41 -19.16 -33.37
N GLU A 155 15.48 -20.21 -32.54
CA GLU A 155 15.07 -21.58 -32.92
C GLU A 155 13.61 -21.67 -33.37
N GLN A 156 12.70 -20.98 -32.66
CA GLN A 156 11.28 -20.95 -33.04
C GLN A 156 11.04 -20.22 -34.37
N LYS A 157 11.84 -19.19 -34.68
CA LYS A 157 11.72 -18.43 -35.92
C LYS A 157 12.27 -19.18 -37.13
N VAL A 158 13.35 -19.96 -36.96
CA VAL A 158 13.95 -20.80 -38.00
C VAL A 158 12.95 -21.86 -38.51
N ARG A 159 12.07 -22.37 -37.63
CA ARG A 159 11.01 -23.34 -37.99
C ARG A 159 9.86 -22.78 -38.81
N LYS A 160 9.77 -21.46 -39.03
CA LYS A 160 8.74 -20.83 -39.89
C LYS A 160 9.16 -20.68 -41.35
N THR A 161 10.39 -21.05 -41.71
CA THR A 161 10.83 -21.06 -43.10
C THR A 161 10.23 -22.28 -43.81
N ARG A 162 8.98 -22.16 -44.28
CA ARG A 162 8.45 -23.04 -45.34
C ARG A 162 8.83 -22.41 -46.67
N PHE A 163 9.68 -23.13 -47.41
CA PHE A 163 9.89 -22.92 -48.85
C PHE A 163 8.59 -23.19 -49.60
#